data_AF-A0A7Y5WJ69-F1
#
_entry.id   AF-A0A7Y5WJ69-F1
#
_cell.length_a   1.000
_cell.length_b   1.000
_cell.length_c   1.000
_cell.angle_alpha   90.00
_cell.angle_beta   90.00
_cell.angle_gamma   90.00
#
_symmetry.space_group_name_H-M   'P 1'
#
loop_
_entity.id
_entity.type
_entity.pdbx_description
1 polymer ?
#
loop_
_entity_poly.entity_id
_entity_poly.type
_entity_poly.pdbx_seq_one_letter_code
_entity_poly.pdbx_strand_id
1 'polypeptide(L)'
;ADHDDDVRFRVVADHVRSSLMLIGDGVTPGNEGRGYVLRRLLRRAVRSMRLLGVDAPTLEQLLPVSMERMKASYPELETDFQRISQIAYAEEDAFRRTLSSGTTILDTAVARAKSSGSTVLGGSEAFALHDTYGFPIDLTLEMAAEQGLQVDEAGFRRLMGEQRDRAKADARAKKSAHGDTSVYRQLSDALGRQVEFTGYDQTLTDTRVRGLIRDGALVDRVGQGDDVEVVLDRTPLYAESGGQQADHGRIRLANGALIEVTDVQRPITGLVVHRAKVLEGEVGVGEDAEAEVDVIRRRSISRAHTATHMVHQALRDELGDTATQAGSENSPGRLRFDFKSLQAVPAAAMGEIEGRINAVLLDDLPVTADIMDLDAAKKLGAMALFGEKYGERVRVVSIGEWSRELCVGTHTPRVGQIGVVKLLGESSIGSGVRRVEALVGADAYTHLAREATIVSQLTDTLGVRRDELADRVASIIGRLRDAEKEIAAVRQSQVLGAASGLVSSARDIGGVTFVSHDAGDGVTGDDLRKLVTDVRGRLGNDRPVLVSMAAVSNDRPVVIVATNERAREAGLKAGAFVKVAAQTLGGGGGGKDDLAQGGGTDPAKVSSALGAVEDQLRQRGA
;
A
#
# COMPACT_ATOMS: atom_id res chain seq x y z
N ALA A 1 -41.80 9.27 18.68
CA ALA A 1 -41.02 8.02 18.58
C ALA A 1 -40.97 7.67 17.11
N ASP A 2 -39.78 7.73 16.52
CA ASP A 2 -39.55 7.30 15.15
C ASP A 2 -39.41 5.77 15.16
N HIS A 3 -40.17 5.07 14.32
CA HIS A 3 -40.18 3.61 14.26
C HIS A 3 -38.81 3.06 13.85
N ASP A 4 -38.10 3.76 12.96
CA ASP A 4 -36.80 3.32 12.46
C ASP A 4 -35.74 3.44 13.56
N ASP A 5 -35.85 4.47 14.41
CA ASP A 5 -34.96 4.63 15.56
C ASP A 5 -35.17 3.54 16.62
N ASP A 6 -36.42 3.15 16.88
CA ASP A 6 -36.76 2.03 17.78
C ASP A 6 -36.15 0.71 17.28
N VAL A 7 -36.16 0.46 15.96
CA VAL A 7 -35.51 -0.70 15.36
C VAL A 7 -34.00 -0.63 15.54
N ARG A 8 -33.38 0.53 15.29
CA ARG A 8 -31.92 0.73 15.47
C ARG A 8 -31.49 0.50 16.91
N PHE A 9 -32.22 0.98 17.91
CA PHE A 9 -31.88 0.74 19.32
C PHE A 9 -31.87 -0.75 19.67
N ARG A 10 -32.81 -1.55 19.14
CA ARG A 10 -32.84 -3.00 19.36
C ARG A 10 -31.66 -3.71 18.70
N VAL A 11 -31.31 -3.32 17.47
CA VAL A 11 -30.14 -3.86 16.75
C VAL A 11 -28.86 -3.58 17.53
N VAL A 12 -28.66 -2.34 17.98
CA VAL A 12 -27.48 -1.94 18.77
C VAL A 12 -27.38 -2.79 20.03
N ALA A 13 -28.45 -2.88 20.82
CA ALA A 13 -28.43 -3.61 22.08
C ALA A 13 -28.10 -5.11 21.89
N ASP A 14 -28.72 -5.76 20.91
CA ASP A 14 -28.48 -7.18 20.65
C ASP A 14 -27.07 -7.45 20.10
N HIS A 15 -26.61 -6.64 19.16
CA HIS A 15 -25.32 -6.85 18.50
C HIS A 15 -24.14 -6.52 19.42
N VAL A 16 -24.21 -5.46 20.23
CA VAL A 16 -23.18 -5.17 21.24
C VAL A 16 -23.06 -6.32 22.24
N ARG A 17 -24.20 -6.85 22.73
CA ARG A 17 -24.23 -8.00 23.65
C ARG A 17 -23.65 -9.26 23.00
N SER A 18 -24.04 -9.56 21.78
CA SER A 18 -23.57 -10.75 21.06
C SER A 18 -22.08 -10.66 20.75
N SER A 19 -21.58 -9.48 20.38
CA SER A 19 -20.17 -9.24 20.15
C SER A 19 -19.33 -9.37 21.43
N LEU A 20 -19.82 -8.87 22.56
CA LEU A 20 -19.20 -9.06 23.87
C LEU A 20 -18.98 -10.55 24.17
N MET A 21 -20.02 -11.37 24.02
CA MET A 21 -19.95 -12.82 24.27
C MET A 21 -18.96 -13.52 23.34
N LEU A 22 -19.02 -13.24 22.04
CA LEU A 22 -18.12 -13.85 21.06
C LEU A 22 -16.64 -13.53 21.35
N ILE A 23 -16.33 -12.29 21.73
CA ILE A 23 -14.95 -11.91 22.06
C ILE A 23 -14.51 -12.52 23.40
N GLY A 24 -15.44 -12.63 24.36
CA GLY A 24 -15.25 -13.37 25.61
C GLY A 24 -14.80 -14.81 25.34
N ASP A 25 -15.51 -15.50 24.45
CA ASP A 25 -15.21 -16.87 23.98
C ASP A 25 -13.93 -16.98 23.11
N GLY A 26 -13.17 -15.89 22.95
CA GLY A 26 -11.89 -15.86 22.24
C GLY A 26 -12.00 -15.66 20.72
N VAL A 27 -13.17 -15.27 20.20
CA VAL A 27 -13.32 -14.91 18.78
C VAL A 27 -12.80 -13.50 18.54
N THR A 28 -11.91 -13.34 17.57
CA THR A 28 -11.43 -12.02 17.11
C THR A 28 -12.06 -11.64 15.77
N PRO A 29 -12.35 -10.34 15.51
CA PRO A 29 -12.86 -9.88 14.22
C PRO A 29 -11.97 -10.32 13.06
N GLY A 30 -12.57 -10.86 12.00
CA GLY A 30 -11.84 -11.47 10.88
C GLY A 30 -12.63 -11.46 9.57
N ASN A 31 -12.03 -12.01 8.50
CA ASN A 31 -12.65 -12.07 7.17
C ASN A 31 -13.46 -13.34 6.90
N GLU A 32 -13.28 -14.39 7.71
CA GLU A 32 -13.94 -15.68 7.49
C GLU A 32 -14.49 -16.28 8.80
N GLY A 33 -15.42 -17.22 8.67
CA GLY A 33 -15.95 -18.01 9.78
C GLY A 33 -16.54 -17.18 10.93
N ARG A 34 -16.20 -17.54 12.17
CA ARG A 34 -16.72 -16.88 13.38
C ARG A 34 -16.25 -15.43 13.50
N GLY A 35 -15.03 -15.12 13.09
CA GLY A 35 -14.48 -13.77 13.12
C GLY A 35 -15.21 -12.81 12.18
N TYR A 36 -15.66 -13.31 11.02
CA TYR A 36 -16.49 -12.54 10.09
C TYR A 36 -17.86 -12.19 10.67
N VAL A 37 -18.52 -13.15 11.33
CA VAL A 37 -19.80 -12.90 12.00
C VAL A 37 -19.64 -11.84 13.10
N LEU A 38 -18.63 -11.96 13.95
CA LEU A 38 -18.33 -10.98 14.99
C LEU A 38 -18.11 -9.58 14.40
N ARG A 39 -17.25 -9.48 13.38
CA ARG A 39 -16.97 -8.24 12.67
C ARG A 39 -18.25 -7.61 12.12
N ARG A 40 -19.12 -8.41 11.49
CA ARG A 40 -20.40 -7.96 10.94
C ARG A 40 -21.32 -7.38 12.03
N LEU A 41 -21.43 -8.01 13.19
CA LEU A 41 -22.26 -7.54 14.30
C LEU A 41 -21.78 -6.19 14.85
N LEU A 42 -20.47 -6.06 15.12
CA LEU A 42 -19.86 -4.83 15.61
C LEU A 42 -20.11 -3.66 14.65
N ARG A 43 -19.85 -3.88 13.35
CA ARG A 43 -20.02 -2.84 12.32
C ARG A 43 -21.48 -2.39 12.18
N ARG A 44 -22.45 -3.32 12.28
CA ARG A 44 -23.87 -2.99 12.25
C ARG A 44 -24.29 -2.16 13.46
N ALA A 45 -23.80 -2.48 14.66
CA ALA A 45 -24.06 -1.67 15.86
C ALA A 45 -23.54 -0.23 15.69
N VAL A 46 -22.28 -0.07 15.27
CA VAL A 46 -21.65 1.24 15.04
C VAL A 46 -22.39 2.04 13.95
N ARG A 47 -22.80 1.39 12.86
CA ARG A 47 -23.58 2.03 11.81
C ARG A 47 -24.95 2.48 12.30
N SER A 48 -25.67 1.65 13.03
CA SER A 48 -26.98 2.01 13.60
C SER A 48 -26.87 3.22 14.51
N MET A 49 -25.81 3.32 15.32
CA MET A 49 -25.53 4.51 16.14
C MET A 49 -25.28 5.75 15.28
N ARG A 50 -24.56 5.61 14.17
CA ARG A 50 -24.33 6.73 13.25
C ARG A 50 -25.60 7.23 12.57
N LEU A 51 -26.49 6.32 12.18
CA LEU A 51 -27.81 6.67 11.63
C LEU A 51 -28.71 7.35 12.67
N LEU A 52 -28.49 7.09 13.96
CA LEU A 52 -29.12 7.82 15.08
C LEU A 52 -28.47 9.18 15.35
N GLY A 53 -27.49 9.61 14.55
CA GLY A 53 -26.83 10.91 14.66
C GLY A 53 -25.60 10.95 15.57
N VAL A 54 -25.06 9.79 15.98
CA VAL A 54 -23.85 9.73 16.82
C VAL A 54 -22.62 9.47 15.95
N ASP A 55 -21.80 10.51 15.76
CA ASP A 55 -20.55 10.41 15.00
C ASP A 55 -19.33 9.99 15.84
N ALA A 56 -19.41 10.10 17.17
CA ALA A 56 -18.35 9.75 18.13
C ALA A 56 -18.18 8.21 18.31
N PRO A 57 -17.05 7.71 18.86
CA PRO A 57 -16.96 6.30 19.24
C PRO A 57 -18.05 5.95 20.27
N THR A 58 -18.65 4.78 20.12
CA THR A 58 -19.85 4.38 20.87
C THR A 58 -19.64 3.14 21.72
N LEU A 59 -18.76 2.21 21.31
CA LEU A 59 -18.53 0.98 22.05
C LEU A 59 -17.88 1.23 23.41
N GLU A 60 -17.10 2.31 23.55
CA GLU A 60 -16.56 2.75 24.85
C GLU A 60 -17.67 3.00 25.89
N GLN A 61 -18.87 3.35 25.46
CA GLN A 61 -20.02 3.56 26.34
C GLN A 61 -20.94 2.34 26.38
N LEU A 62 -21.17 1.69 25.24
CA LEU A 62 -22.15 0.62 25.11
C LEU A 62 -21.65 -0.73 25.63
N LEU A 63 -20.38 -1.06 25.39
CA LEU A 63 -19.81 -2.35 25.77
C LEU A 63 -19.70 -2.54 27.29
N PRO A 64 -19.27 -1.53 28.09
CA PRO A 64 -19.30 -1.65 29.56
C PRO A 64 -20.70 -1.87 30.11
N VAL A 65 -21.71 -1.18 29.55
CA VAL A 65 -23.12 -1.38 29.96
C VAL A 65 -23.57 -2.81 29.68
N SER A 66 -23.17 -3.37 28.53
CA SER A 66 -23.47 -4.76 28.20
C SER A 66 -22.80 -5.75 29.17
N MET A 67 -21.52 -5.54 29.49
CA MET A 67 -20.78 -6.35 30.46
C MET A 67 -21.45 -6.33 31.84
N GLU A 68 -21.81 -5.15 32.34
CA GLU A 68 -22.48 -5.00 33.64
C GLU A 68 -23.80 -5.76 33.74
N ARG A 69 -24.56 -5.86 32.63
CA ARG A 69 -25.82 -6.61 32.59
C ARG A 69 -25.63 -8.12 32.51
N MET A 70 -24.48 -8.59 32.04
CA MET A 70 -24.22 -10.01 31.80
C MET A 70 -23.33 -10.66 32.87
N LYS A 71 -22.49 -9.88 33.58
CA LYS A 71 -21.46 -10.42 34.48
C LYS A 71 -21.98 -11.29 35.62
N ALA A 72 -23.23 -11.09 36.07
CA ALA A 72 -23.84 -11.92 37.10
C ALA A 72 -24.00 -13.38 36.65
N SER A 73 -24.19 -13.62 35.35
CA SER A 73 -24.30 -14.96 34.75
C SER A 73 -23.00 -15.43 34.09
N TYR A 74 -22.11 -14.51 33.73
CA TYR A 74 -20.85 -14.75 33.01
C TYR A 74 -19.69 -13.95 33.63
N PRO A 75 -19.18 -14.35 34.82
CA PRO A 75 -18.18 -13.58 35.58
C PRO A 75 -16.84 -13.40 34.85
N GLU A 76 -16.49 -14.31 33.95
CA GLU A 76 -15.30 -14.26 33.11
C GLU A 76 -15.22 -13.00 32.25
N LEU A 77 -16.37 -12.41 31.88
CA LEU A 77 -16.42 -11.19 31.09
C LEU A 77 -15.85 -9.98 31.83
N GLU A 78 -15.96 -9.94 33.16
CA GLU A 78 -15.38 -8.87 33.99
C GLU A 78 -13.86 -9.05 34.10
N THR A 79 -13.40 -10.29 34.23
CA THR A 79 -11.97 -10.63 34.35
C THR A 79 -11.22 -10.32 33.06
N ASP A 80 -11.83 -10.67 31.91
CA ASP A 80 -11.23 -10.49 30.59
C ASP A 80 -11.59 -9.15 29.92
N PHE A 81 -12.32 -8.27 30.63
CA PHE A 81 -12.95 -7.10 30.00
C PHE A 81 -11.94 -6.20 29.28
N GLN A 82 -10.73 -6.03 29.83
CA GLN A 82 -9.69 -5.21 29.20
C GLN A 82 -9.31 -5.73 27.80
N ARG A 83 -9.14 -7.04 27.65
CA ARG A 83 -8.86 -7.68 26.36
C ARG A 83 -10.05 -7.54 25.42
N ILE A 84 -11.25 -7.81 25.94
CA ILE A 84 -12.48 -7.80 25.13
C ILE A 84 -12.77 -6.40 24.59
N SER A 85 -12.65 -5.39 25.45
CA SER A 85 -12.92 -4.00 25.11
C SER A 85 -11.92 -3.47 24.09
N GLN A 86 -10.62 -3.75 24.26
CA GLN A 86 -9.58 -3.40 23.28
C GLN A 86 -9.87 -3.97 21.89
N ILE A 87 -10.28 -5.24 21.79
CA ILE A 87 -10.62 -5.88 20.51
C ILE A 87 -11.82 -5.18 19.86
N ALA A 88 -12.88 -4.90 20.63
CA ALA A 88 -14.08 -4.26 20.13
C ALA A 88 -13.83 -2.81 19.69
N TYR A 89 -13.10 -2.04 20.50
CA TYR A 89 -12.77 -0.63 20.23
C TYR A 89 -11.86 -0.50 19.01
N ALA A 90 -10.86 -1.38 18.88
CA ALA A 90 -9.98 -1.40 17.73
C ALA A 90 -10.75 -1.65 16.42
N GLU A 91 -11.76 -2.52 16.43
CA GLU A 91 -12.63 -2.74 15.27
C GLU A 91 -13.57 -1.56 15.00
N GLU A 92 -14.13 -0.90 16.03
CA GLU A 92 -14.91 0.33 15.84
C GLU A 92 -14.07 1.44 15.20
N ASP A 93 -12.86 1.68 15.70
CA ASP A 93 -11.96 2.69 15.14
C ASP A 93 -11.55 2.37 13.70
N ALA A 94 -11.22 1.10 13.43
CA ALA A 94 -10.94 0.65 12.08
C ALA A 94 -12.14 0.88 11.16
N PHE A 95 -13.34 0.49 11.61
CA PHE A 95 -14.54 0.62 10.82
C PHE A 95 -14.97 2.08 10.61
N ARG A 96 -14.86 2.96 11.61
CA ARG A 96 -15.24 4.38 11.48
C ARG A 96 -14.43 5.09 10.39
N ARG A 97 -13.13 4.76 10.27
CA ARG A 97 -12.28 5.23 9.16
C ARG A 97 -12.78 4.73 7.81
N THR A 98 -13.03 3.43 7.68
CA THR A 98 -13.55 2.80 6.46
C THR A 98 -14.95 3.30 6.08
N LEU A 99 -15.81 3.56 7.07
CA LEU A 99 -17.18 4.03 6.88
C LEU A 99 -17.16 5.44 6.30
N SER A 100 -16.35 6.35 6.86
CA SER A 100 -16.27 7.73 6.35
C SER A 100 -15.81 7.80 4.89
N SER A 101 -14.79 7.03 4.50
CA SER A 101 -14.28 7.04 3.11
C SER A 101 -15.17 6.22 2.17
N GLY A 102 -15.67 5.09 2.64
CA GLY A 102 -16.46 4.17 1.83
C GLY A 102 -17.87 4.65 1.56
N THR A 103 -18.50 5.37 2.48
CA THR A 103 -19.83 5.99 2.26
C THR A 103 -19.79 7.01 1.13
N THR A 104 -18.79 7.89 1.07
CA THR A 104 -18.65 8.85 -0.04
C THR A 104 -18.50 8.17 -1.41
N ILE A 105 -17.71 7.09 -1.47
CA ILE A 105 -17.50 6.33 -2.71
C ILE A 105 -18.76 5.59 -3.12
N LEU A 106 -19.44 4.96 -2.16
CA LEU A 106 -20.70 4.27 -2.40
C LEU A 106 -21.79 5.26 -2.86
N ASP A 107 -21.93 6.40 -2.21
CA ASP A 107 -22.89 7.45 -2.60
C ASP A 107 -22.64 7.93 -4.03
N THR A 108 -21.37 8.07 -4.42
CA THR A 108 -20.99 8.41 -5.79
C THR A 108 -21.38 7.31 -6.79
N ALA A 109 -21.15 6.03 -6.43
CA ALA A 109 -21.51 4.90 -7.28
C ALA A 109 -23.04 4.74 -7.40
N VAL A 110 -23.77 4.91 -6.30
CA VAL A 110 -25.23 4.93 -6.23
C VAL A 110 -25.81 6.08 -7.07
N ALA A 111 -25.27 7.29 -6.94
CA ALA A 111 -25.69 8.45 -7.73
C ALA A 111 -25.47 8.21 -9.23
N ARG A 112 -24.33 7.61 -9.60
CA ARG A 112 -24.03 7.22 -10.98
C ARG A 112 -25.02 6.19 -11.51
N ALA A 113 -25.27 5.11 -10.76
CA ALA A 113 -26.23 4.07 -11.12
C ALA A 113 -27.64 4.64 -11.30
N LYS A 114 -28.10 5.51 -10.39
CA LYS A 114 -29.39 6.20 -10.50
C LYS A 114 -29.44 7.14 -11.71
N SER A 115 -28.37 7.88 -11.99
CA SER A 115 -28.31 8.79 -13.14
C SER A 115 -28.32 8.08 -14.50
N SER A 116 -27.85 6.83 -14.56
CA SER A 116 -27.90 5.99 -15.75
C SER A 116 -29.16 5.14 -15.86
N GLY A 117 -30.09 5.24 -14.90
CA GLY A 117 -31.32 4.46 -14.84
C GLY A 117 -31.12 2.99 -14.43
N SER A 118 -29.94 2.63 -13.91
CA SER A 118 -29.66 1.28 -13.42
C SER A 118 -30.27 1.06 -12.04
N THR A 119 -30.89 -0.11 -11.84
CA THR A 119 -31.34 -0.59 -10.52
C THR A 119 -30.31 -1.51 -9.86
N VAL A 120 -29.14 -1.70 -10.48
CA VAL A 120 -28.08 -2.61 -10.04
C VAL A 120 -26.74 -1.88 -9.95
N LEU A 121 -26.05 -2.04 -8.82
CA LEU A 121 -24.67 -1.67 -8.60
C LEU A 121 -23.76 -2.78 -9.14
N GLY A 122 -22.79 -2.44 -10.00
CA GLY A 122 -21.97 -3.42 -10.69
C GLY A 122 -21.08 -4.23 -9.75
N GLY A 123 -20.88 -5.52 -10.05
CA GLY A 123 -20.03 -6.40 -9.24
C GLY A 123 -18.57 -5.94 -9.14
N SER A 124 -18.07 -5.23 -10.16
CA SER A 124 -16.74 -4.60 -10.16
C SER A 124 -16.64 -3.39 -9.23
N GLU A 125 -17.71 -2.61 -9.09
CA GLU A 125 -17.76 -1.46 -8.18
C GLU A 125 -17.85 -1.95 -6.73
N ALA A 126 -18.69 -2.96 -6.47
CA ALA A 126 -18.74 -3.66 -5.18
C ALA A 126 -17.40 -4.33 -4.84
N PHE A 127 -16.73 -4.91 -5.83
CA PHE A 127 -15.41 -5.51 -5.67
C PHE A 127 -14.36 -4.44 -5.34
N ALA A 128 -14.34 -3.29 -6.03
CA ALA A 128 -13.42 -2.20 -5.73
C ALA A 128 -13.64 -1.63 -4.31
N LEU A 129 -14.89 -1.42 -3.91
CA LEU A 129 -15.26 -1.03 -2.54
C LEU A 129 -14.65 -2.00 -1.51
N HIS A 130 -14.76 -3.30 -1.75
CA HIS A 130 -14.24 -4.33 -0.86
C HIS A 130 -12.71 -4.47 -0.88
N ASP A 131 -12.13 -4.66 -2.07
CA ASP A 131 -10.73 -5.02 -2.27
C ASP A 131 -9.80 -3.81 -2.12
N THR A 132 -10.14 -2.68 -2.75
CA THR A 132 -9.30 -1.48 -2.73
C THR A 132 -9.50 -0.66 -1.46
N TYR A 133 -10.75 -0.51 -1.02
CA TYR A 133 -11.10 0.42 0.06
C TYR A 133 -11.48 -0.26 1.38
N GLY A 134 -11.48 -1.59 1.43
CA GLY A 134 -11.79 -2.37 2.63
C GLY A 134 -13.25 -2.29 3.07
N PHE A 135 -14.14 -1.76 2.23
CA PHE A 135 -15.55 -1.55 2.54
C PHE A 135 -16.32 -2.89 2.46
N PRO A 136 -16.86 -3.39 3.58
CA PRO A 136 -17.44 -4.73 3.62
C PRO A 136 -18.64 -4.89 2.68
N ILE A 137 -18.67 -6.01 1.95
CA ILE A 137 -19.73 -6.31 0.96
C ILE A 137 -21.13 -6.33 1.59
N ASP A 138 -21.27 -6.79 2.84
CA ASP A 138 -22.55 -6.79 3.56
C ASP A 138 -23.13 -5.38 3.69
N LEU A 139 -22.26 -4.40 3.89
CA LEU A 139 -22.65 -3.01 4.05
C LEU A 139 -23.00 -2.39 2.71
N THR A 140 -22.24 -2.71 1.66
CA THR A 140 -22.59 -2.36 0.28
C THR A 140 -23.98 -2.89 -0.08
N LEU A 141 -24.27 -4.15 0.26
CA LEU A 141 -25.57 -4.79 0.02
C LEU A 141 -26.70 -4.08 0.78
N GLU A 142 -26.53 -3.86 2.07
CA GLU A 142 -27.53 -3.23 2.94
C GLU A 142 -27.81 -1.78 2.50
N MET A 143 -26.76 -0.99 2.26
CA MET A 143 -26.88 0.40 1.85
C MET A 143 -27.41 0.57 0.42
N ALA A 144 -27.04 -0.32 -0.51
CA ALA A 144 -27.63 -0.32 -1.85
C ALA A 144 -29.14 -0.60 -1.77
N ALA A 145 -29.55 -1.60 -0.97
CA ALA A 145 -30.96 -1.97 -0.81
C ALA A 145 -31.81 -0.84 -0.22
N GLU A 146 -31.30 -0.14 0.80
CA GLU A 146 -31.96 1.05 1.37
C GLU A 146 -32.15 2.18 0.35
N GLN A 147 -31.27 2.26 -0.65
CA GLN A 147 -31.34 3.22 -1.75
C GLN A 147 -32.15 2.72 -2.95
N GLY A 148 -32.77 1.55 -2.84
CA GLY A 148 -33.57 0.92 -3.90
C GLY A 148 -32.75 0.24 -5.00
N LEU A 149 -31.49 -0.08 -4.73
CA LEU A 149 -30.57 -0.74 -5.65
C LEU A 149 -30.24 -2.17 -5.20
N GLN A 150 -30.05 -3.07 -6.16
CA GLN A 150 -29.46 -4.38 -5.92
C GLN A 150 -27.96 -4.34 -6.21
N VAL A 151 -27.18 -5.28 -5.67
CA VAL A 151 -25.76 -5.43 -6.02
C VAL A 151 -25.61 -6.71 -6.84
N ASP A 152 -24.81 -6.67 -7.91
CA ASP A 152 -24.41 -7.87 -8.64
C ASP A 152 -23.43 -8.73 -7.81
N GLU A 153 -24.00 -9.51 -6.89
CA GLU A 153 -23.27 -10.44 -6.04
C GLU A 153 -22.55 -11.54 -6.83
N ALA A 154 -23.11 -11.96 -7.97
CA ALA A 154 -22.52 -12.99 -8.81
C ALA A 154 -21.22 -12.49 -9.44
N GLY A 155 -21.23 -11.26 -9.96
CA GLY A 155 -20.04 -10.56 -10.45
C GLY A 155 -18.99 -10.35 -9.36
N PHE A 156 -19.41 -9.92 -8.16
CA PHE A 156 -18.52 -9.79 -7.00
C PHE A 156 -17.84 -11.11 -6.63
N ARG A 157 -18.62 -12.20 -6.46
CA ARG A 157 -18.09 -13.53 -6.10
C ARG A 157 -17.14 -14.08 -7.16
N ARG A 158 -17.43 -13.84 -8.44
CA ARG A 158 -16.53 -14.23 -9.54
C ARG A 158 -15.18 -13.53 -9.44
N LEU A 159 -15.17 -12.21 -9.22
CA LEU A 159 -13.93 -11.43 -9.09
C LEU A 159 -13.12 -11.82 -7.84
N MET A 160 -13.78 -12.08 -6.71
CA MET A 160 -13.15 -12.65 -5.51
C MET A 160 -12.54 -14.04 -5.77
N GLY A 161 -13.23 -14.87 -6.56
CA GLY A 161 -12.73 -16.17 -7.01
C GLY A 161 -11.47 -16.04 -7.86
N GLU A 162 -11.49 -15.18 -8.88
CA GLU A 162 -10.35 -14.91 -9.77
C GLU A 162 -9.13 -14.36 -9.01
N GLN A 163 -9.33 -13.53 -7.98
CA GLN A 163 -8.25 -13.05 -7.11
C GLN A 163 -7.65 -14.19 -6.29
N ARG A 164 -8.50 -15.01 -5.66
CA ARG A 164 -8.08 -16.16 -4.84
C ARG A 164 -7.38 -17.21 -5.69
N ASP A 165 -7.84 -17.45 -6.90
CA ASP A 165 -7.25 -18.42 -7.81
C ASP A 165 -5.91 -17.94 -8.36
N ARG A 166 -5.75 -16.63 -8.65
CA ARG A 166 -4.43 -16.05 -8.94
C ARG A 166 -3.45 -16.21 -7.78
N ALA A 167 -3.88 -15.93 -6.55
CA ALA A 167 -3.04 -16.11 -5.36
C ALA A 167 -2.67 -17.59 -5.13
N LYS A 168 -3.61 -18.53 -5.35
CA LYS A 168 -3.35 -19.97 -5.28
C LYS A 168 -2.46 -20.45 -6.42
N ALA A 169 -2.62 -19.92 -7.64
CA ALA A 169 -1.81 -20.27 -8.79
C ALA A 169 -0.36 -19.81 -8.59
N ASP A 170 -0.14 -18.61 -8.04
CA ASP A 170 1.20 -18.13 -7.69
C ASP A 170 1.84 -18.98 -6.57
N ALA A 171 1.07 -19.33 -5.53
CA ALA A 171 1.51 -20.22 -4.46
C ALA A 171 1.75 -21.66 -4.93
N ARG A 172 0.95 -22.17 -5.89
CA ARG A 172 1.11 -23.48 -6.51
C ARG A 172 2.29 -23.49 -7.46
N ALA A 173 2.49 -22.49 -8.31
CA ALA A 173 3.66 -22.41 -9.19
C ALA A 173 4.97 -22.46 -8.38
N LYS A 174 4.99 -21.88 -7.18
CA LYS A 174 6.10 -21.98 -6.22
C LYS A 174 6.22 -23.36 -5.54
N LYS A 175 5.13 -24.11 -5.35
CA LYS A 175 5.10 -25.46 -4.75
C LYS A 175 5.11 -26.63 -5.75
N SER A 176 4.74 -26.42 -7.01
CA SER A 176 4.45 -27.44 -8.02
C SER A 176 5.56 -27.60 -9.06
N ALA A 177 6.78 -27.18 -8.75
CA ALA A 177 7.95 -27.51 -9.57
C ALA A 177 8.25 -29.03 -9.60
N HIS A 178 7.51 -29.85 -8.83
CA HIS A 178 7.70 -31.30 -8.70
C HIS A 178 6.52 -32.08 -9.34
N GLY A 179 6.25 -31.85 -10.63
CA GLY A 179 5.06 -32.31 -11.38
C GLY A 179 4.77 -33.81 -11.41
N ASP A 180 5.68 -34.65 -10.94
CA ASP A 180 5.45 -36.04 -10.55
C ASP A 180 6.35 -36.38 -9.34
N THR A 181 5.77 -36.96 -8.28
CA THR A 181 6.53 -37.35 -7.06
C THR A 181 6.89 -38.84 -7.03
N SER A 182 6.52 -39.60 -8.05
CA SER A 182 6.79 -41.04 -8.15
C SER A 182 8.29 -41.35 -8.09
N VAL A 183 9.10 -40.57 -8.81
CA VAL A 183 10.57 -40.71 -8.87
C VAL A 183 11.22 -40.43 -7.51
N TYR A 184 10.80 -39.39 -6.79
CA TYR A 184 11.31 -39.09 -5.45
C TYR A 184 10.98 -40.22 -4.46
N ARG A 185 9.77 -40.80 -4.55
CA ARG A 185 9.39 -41.94 -3.71
C ARG A 185 10.24 -43.17 -3.99
N GLN A 186 10.49 -43.49 -5.26
CA GLN A 186 11.38 -44.60 -5.64
C GLN A 186 12.78 -44.43 -5.05
N LEU A 187 13.36 -43.22 -5.10
CA LEU A 187 14.66 -42.94 -4.47
C LEU A 187 14.61 -43.04 -2.94
N SER A 188 13.56 -42.53 -2.30
CA SER A 188 13.40 -42.64 -0.86
C SER A 188 13.29 -44.10 -0.41
N ASP A 189 12.53 -44.92 -1.14
CA ASP A 189 12.39 -46.36 -0.86
C ASP A 189 13.71 -47.10 -1.08
N ALA A 190 14.44 -46.76 -2.15
CA ALA A 190 15.77 -47.33 -2.42
C ALA A 190 16.82 -46.91 -1.37
N LEU A 191 16.73 -45.69 -0.82
CA LEU A 191 17.59 -45.22 0.27
C LEU A 191 17.31 -45.98 1.58
N GLY A 192 16.05 -46.36 1.81
CA GLY A 192 15.59 -47.08 3.01
C GLY A 192 15.66 -46.28 4.32
N ARG A 193 16.07 -45.01 4.26
CA ARG A 193 16.20 -44.10 5.41
C ARG A 193 16.03 -42.65 4.97
N GLN A 194 15.97 -41.73 5.94
CA GLN A 194 15.99 -40.29 5.64
C GLN A 194 17.41 -39.83 5.32
N VAL A 195 17.53 -38.83 4.44
CA VAL A 195 18.79 -38.11 4.20
C VAL A 195 19.18 -37.39 5.49
N GLU A 196 20.39 -37.66 5.98
CA GLU A 196 20.90 -37.04 7.21
C GLU A 196 21.34 -35.61 6.92
N PHE A 197 20.81 -34.64 7.67
CA PHE A 197 21.23 -33.26 7.57
C PHE A 197 22.30 -32.96 8.62
N THR A 198 23.54 -32.72 8.17
CA THR A 198 24.71 -32.42 9.02
C THR A 198 24.93 -30.92 9.19
N GLY A 199 24.16 -30.10 8.46
CA GLY A 199 24.41 -28.68 8.27
C GLY A 199 24.19 -27.78 9.48
N TYR A 200 23.78 -28.33 10.63
CA TYR A 200 23.75 -27.61 11.90
C TYR A 200 25.15 -27.41 12.47
N ASP A 201 26.02 -28.42 12.32
CA ASP A 201 27.36 -28.45 12.91
C ASP A 201 28.47 -28.36 11.86
N GLN A 202 28.16 -28.72 10.61
CA GLN A 202 29.14 -28.86 9.53
C GLN A 202 28.78 -27.96 8.33
N THR A 203 29.79 -27.38 7.68
CA THR A 203 29.66 -26.71 6.38
C THR A 203 30.22 -27.53 5.22
N LEU A 204 30.87 -28.65 5.56
CA LEU A 204 31.53 -29.58 4.66
C LEU A 204 31.28 -30.99 5.17
N THR A 205 30.85 -31.91 4.31
CA THR A 205 30.57 -33.29 4.70
C THR A 205 30.90 -34.26 3.56
N ASP A 206 31.65 -35.31 3.89
CA ASP A 206 31.83 -36.48 3.01
C ASP A 206 30.50 -37.21 2.83
N THR A 207 30.12 -37.51 1.61
CA THR A 207 28.83 -38.10 1.23
C THR A 207 28.99 -39.03 0.03
N ARG A 208 27.89 -39.63 -0.42
CA ARG A 208 27.81 -40.43 -1.64
C ARG A 208 26.57 -40.06 -2.43
N VAL A 209 26.70 -40.03 -3.75
CA VAL A 209 25.58 -39.84 -4.68
C VAL A 209 24.67 -41.07 -4.64
N ARG A 210 23.39 -40.87 -4.34
CA ARG A 210 22.40 -41.94 -4.19
C ARG A 210 21.35 -41.95 -5.29
N GLY A 211 21.16 -40.83 -5.96
CA GLY A 211 20.25 -40.72 -7.08
C GLY A 211 20.55 -39.49 -7.92
N LEU A 212 20.33 -39.62 -9.22
CA LEU A 212 20.38 -38.53 -10.17
C LEU A 212 19.05 -38.50 -10.92
N ILE A 213 18.47 -37.31 -11.03
CA ILE A 213 17.23 -37.08 -11.76
C ILE A 213 17.50 -36.01 -12.81
N ARG A 214 17.17 -36.31 -14.07
CA ARG A 214 17.25 -35.38 -15.18
C ARG A 214 15.90 -35.37 -15.90
N ASP A 215 15.37 -34.19 -16.17
CA ASP A 215 14.09 -34.01 -16.87
C ASP A 215 12.94 -34.84 -16.24
N GLY A 216 12.97 -35.00 -14.90
CA GLY A 216 11.98 -35.76 -14.14
C GLY A 216 12.12 -37.28 -14.18
N ALA A 217 13.20 -37.82 -14.76
CA ALA A 217 13.48 -39.26 -14.82
C ALA A 217 14.78 -39.64 -14.11
N LEU A 218 14.84 -40.86 -13.56
CA LEU A 218 16.07 -41.41 -12.97
C LEU A 218 17.09 -41.73 -14.06
N VAL A 219 18.33 -41.35 -13.80
CA VAL A 219 19.48 -41.64 -14.68
C VAL A 219 20.65 -42.16 -13.85
N ASP A 220 21.48 -43.01 -14.45
CA ASP A 220 22.66 -43.56 -13.75
C ASP A 220 23.87 -42.61 -13.81
N ARG A 221 23.93 -41.77 -14.84
CA ARG A 221 25.04 -40.83 -15.10
C ARG A 221 24.55 -39.53 -15.74
N VAL A 222 25.23 -38.42 -15.45
CA VAL A 222 25.09 -37.12 -16.12
C VAL A 222 26.46 -36.52 -16.41
N GLY A 223 26.56 -35.68 -17.44
CA GLY A 223 27.82 -35.11 -17.90
C GLY A 223 27.90 -33.59 -17.71
N GLN A 224 29.07 -33.04 -17.99
CA GLN A 224 29.32 -31.60 -17.98
C GLN A 224 28.27 -30.82 -18.81
N GLY A 225 27.76 -29.75 -18.21
CA GLY A 225 26.76 -28.86 -18.80
C GLY A 225 25.31 -29.23 -18.48
N ASP A 226 25.06 -30.44 -17.96
CA ASP A 226 23.72 -30.89 -17.62
C ASP A 226 23.17 -30.21 -16.35
N ASP A 227 21.90 -29.81 -16.40
CA ASP A 227 21.09 -29.50 -15.22
C ASP A 227 20.52 -30.79 -14.64
N VAL A 228 20.69 -30.99 -13.33
CA VAL A 228 20.42 -32.26 -12.65
C VAL A 228 19.90 -32.03 -11.23
N GLU A 229 19.03 -32.92 -10.77
CA GLU A 229 18.65 -33.06 -9.37
C GLU A 229 19.44 -34.21 -8.74
N VAL A 230 20.21 -33.91 -7.69
CA VAL A 230 21.12 -34.84 -7.02
C VAL A 230 20.59 -35.18 -5.63
N VAL A 231 20.47 -36.48 -5.33
CA VAL A 231 20.19 -36.99 -3.98
C VAL A 231 21.47 -37.54 -3.39
N LEU A 232 21.80 -37.06 -2.19
CA LEU A 232 22.97 -37.47 -1.41
C LEU A 232 22.53 -38.32 -0.22
N ASP A 233 23.47 -39.04 0.39
CA ASP A 233 23.19 -39.85 1.57
C ASP A 233 23.13 -39.06 2.89
N ARG A 234 23.90 -37.97 2.95
CA ARG A 234 23.88 -36.94 3.98
C ARG A 234 24.37 -35.63 3.38
N THR A 235 23.92 -34.49 3.90
CA THR A 235 24.26 -33.19 3.31
C THR A 235 24.33 -32.09 4.35
N PRO A 236 25.30 -31.16 4.22
CA PRO A 236 25.33 -29.95 5.03
C PRO A 236 24.44 -28.85 4.43
N LEU A 237 23.95 -28.98 3.20
CA LEU A 237 23.13 -27.95 2.54
C LEU A 237 21.67 -28.01 3.03
N TYR A 238 21.16 -26.87 3.52
CA TYR A 238 19.83 -26.72 4.08
C TYR A 238 18.79 -26.63 2.96
N ALA A 239 17.80 -27.49 3.03
CA ALA A 239 16.63 -27.43 2.14
C ALA A 239 15.68 -26.32 2.59
N GLU A 240 15.20 -25.51 1.63
CA GLU A 240 14.29 -24.40 1.90
C GLU A 240 13.11 -24.85 2.78
N SER A 241 12.96 -24.20 3.94
CA SER A 241 11.91 -24.51 4.91
C SER A 241 11.87 -23.50 6.05
N GLY A 242 10.70 -23.33 6.68
CA GLY A 242 10.51 -22.43 7.82
C GLY A 242 10.76 -20.95 7.49
N GLY A 243 10.52 -20.55 6.24
CA GLY A 243 10.84 -19.22 5.72
C GLY A 243 12.31 -19.03 5.33
N GLN A 244 13.22 -19.92 5.73
CA GLN A 244 14.63 -19.85 5.32
C GLN A 244 14.82 -20.33 3.89
N GLN A 245 15.42 -19.50 3.03
CA GLN A 245 15.82 -19.89 1.68
C GLN A 245 16.86 -21.02 1.69
N ALA A 246 16.88 -21.82 0.63
CA ALA A 246 17.85 -22.88 0.44
C ALA A 246 19.29 -22.36 0.43
N ASP A 247 20.20 -23.22 0.87
CA ASP A 247 21.62 -22.99 0.64
C ASP A 247 22.01 -23.21 -0.81
N HIS A 248 23.09 -22.53 -1.18
CA HIS A 248 23.85 -22.85 -2.36
C HIS A 248 25.15 -23.50 -1.93
N GLY A 249 25.87 -24.09 -2.87
CA GLY A 249 27.14 -24.73 -2.58
C GLY A 249 27.69 -25.52 -3.73
N ARG A 250 28.55 -26.47 -3.42
CA ARG A 250 29.22 -27.32 -4.39
C ARG A 250 29.25 -28.76 -3.92
N ILE A 251 29.22 -29.68 -4.87
CA ILE A 251 29.45 -31.10 -4.62
C ILE A 251 30.64 -31.50 -5.50
N ARG A 252 31.71 -31.97 -4.87
CA ARG A 252 32.92 -32.43 -5.55
C ARG A 252 33.02 -33.93 -5.42
N LEU A 253 33.08 -34.64 -6.54
CA LEU A 253 33.19 -36.08 -6.55
C LEU A 253 34.66 -36.51 -6.42
N ALA A 254 34.88 -37.72 -5.91
CA ALA A 254 36.21 -38.33 -5.81
C ALA A 254 36.90 -38.51 -7.17
N ASN A 255 36.13 -38.61 -8.25
CA ASN A 255 36.62 -38.69 -9.64
C ASN A 255 37.04 -37.31 -10.21
N GLY A 256 36.88 -36.23 -9.44
CA GLY A 256 37.21 -34.86 -9.84
C GLY A 256 36.05 -34.07 -10.45
N ALA A 257 34.89 -34.67 -10.69
CA ALA A 257 33.72 -33.95 -11.19
C ALA A 257 33.24 -32.90 -10.19
N LEU A 258 32.72 -31.79 -10.72
CA LEU A 258 32.28 -30.64 -9.92
C LEU A 258 30.84 -30.26 -10.29
N ILE A 259 30.01 -30.15 -9.27
CA ILE A 259 28.61 -29.76 -9.39
C ILE A 259 28.39 -28.47 -8.60
N GLU A 260 27.74 -27.48 -9.21
CA GLU A 260 27.27 -26.28 -8.53
C GLU A 260 25.81 -26.44 -8.12
N VAL A 261 25.53 -26.29 -6.83
CA VAL A 261 24.17 -26.36 -6.28
C VAL A 261 23.61 -24.95 -6.15
N THR A 262 22.46 -24.71 -6.76
CA THR A 262 21.78 -23.40 -6.77
C THR A 262 20.45 -23.41 -6.04
N ASP A 263 19.91 -24.58 -5.69
CA ASP A 263 18.70 -24.72 -4.90
C ASP A 263 18.66 -26.10 -4.21
N VAL A 264 18.05 -26.18 -3.04
CA VAL A 264 17.92 -27.41 -2.25
C VAL A 264 16.51 -27.51 -1.71
N GLN A 265 15.82 -28.60 -2.04
CA GLN A 265 14.40 -28.77 -1.80
C GLN A 265 14.12 -30.08 -1.07
N ARG A 266 12.95 -30.15 -0.42
CA ARG A 266 12.45 -31.34 0.26
C ARG A 266 11.10 -31.75 -0.33
N PRO A 267 11.07 -32.32 -1.55
CA PRO A 267 9.82 -32.59 -2.27
C PRO A 267 8.93 -33.62 -1.56
N ILE A 268 9.52 -34.52 -0.78
CA ILE A 268 8.83 -35.46 0.11
C ILE A 268 9.54 -35.53 1.46
N THR A 269 8.81 -35.94 2.50
CA THR A 269 9.35 -36.12 3.85
C THR A 269 10.59 -37.03 3.83
N GLY A 270 11.67 -36.60 4.47
CA GLY A 270 12.89 -37.39 4.61
C GLY A 270 13.86 -37.36 3.41
N LEU A 271 13.47 -36.81 2.25
CA LEU A 271 14.34 -36.74 1.07
C LEU A 271 14.81 -35.30 0.81
N VAL A 272 16.12 -35.08 0.71
CA VAL A 272 16.71 -33.79 0.31
C VAL A 272 17.23 -33.90 -1.12
N VAL A 273 16.84 -32.95 -1.96
CA VAL A 273 17.18 -32.91 -3.39
C VAL A 273 17.93 -31.62 -3.69
N HIS A 274 19.08 -31.74 -4.33
CA HIS A 274 19.92 -30.61 -4.72
C HIS A 274 19.73 -30.35 -6.20
N ARG A 275 19.15 -29.20 -6.56
CA ARG A 275 19.09 -28.75 -7.95
C ARG A 275 20.40 -28.08 -8.30
N ALA A 276 21.03 -28.59 -9.33
CA ALA A 276 22.44 -28.35 -9.55
C ALA A 276 22.80 -28.42 -11.03
N LYS A 277 23.96 -27.87 -11.36
CA LYS A 277 24.55 -27.94 -12.70
C LYS A 277 25.91 -28.60 -12.63
N VAL A 278 26.16 -29.56 -13.52
CA VAL A 278 27.48 -30.18 -13.64
C VAL A 278 28.41 -29.20 -14.35
N LEU A 279 29.39 -28.67 -13.63
CA LEU A 279 30.36 -27.72 -14.19
C LEU A 279 31.49 -28.43 -14.93
N GLU A 280 31.94 -29.56 -14.41
CA GLU A 280 33.09 -30.31 -14.91
C GLU A 280 32.91 -31.82 -14.66
N GLY A 281 33.33 -32.65 -15.61
CA GLY A 281 33.38 -34.11 -15.47
C GLY A 281 32.04 -34.83 -15.69
N GLU A 282 31.99 -36.08 -15.23
CA GLU A 282 30.82 -36.96 -15.28
C GLU A 282 30.48 -37.41 -13.85
N VAL A 283 29.19 -37.44 -13.53
CA VAL A 283 28.66 -37.78 -12.20
C VAL A 283 27.83 -39.05 -12.32
N GLY A 284 28.19 -40.07 -11.55
CA GLY A 284 27.50 -41.35 -11.50
C GLY A 284 26.86 -41.64 -10.14
N VAL A 285 25.74 -42.38 -10.16
CA VAL A 285 25.14 -42.91 -8.93
C VAL A 285 26.12 -43.87 -8.25
N GLY A 286 26.25 -43.72 -6.92
CA GLY A 286 27.12 -44.54 -6.09
C GLY A 286 28.53 -43.98 -5.89
N GLU A 287 28.90 -42.88 -6.53
CA GLU A 287 30.22 -42.25 -6.36
C GLU A 287 30.33 -41.47 -5.04
N ASP A 288 31.49 -41.58 -4.39
CA ASP A 288 31.83 -40.78 -3.21
C ASP A 288 32.04 -39.31 -3.61
N ALA A 289 31.59 -38.42 -2.74
CA ALA A 289 31.65 -36.98 -2.95
C ALA A 289 31.84 -36.22 -1.63
N GLU A 290 32.17 -34.96 -1.74
CA GLU A 290 32.21 -34.00 -0.65
C GLU A 290 31.24 -32.86 -0.97
N ALA A 291 30.30 -32.59 -0.08
CA ALA A 291 29.33 -31.52 -0.23
C ALA A 291 29.72 -30.33 0.65
N GLU A 292 29.83 -29.15 0.04
CA GLU A 292 30.26 -27.90 0.68
C GLU A 292 29.18 -26.83 0.53
N VAL A 293 28.88 -26.13 1.63
CA VAL A 293 27.96 -24.99 1.65
C VAL A 293 28.68 -23.70 1.23
N ASP A 294 28.02 -22.82 0.47
CA ASP A 294 28.44 -21.42 0.38
C ASP A 294 28.31 -20.75 1.75
N VAL A 295 29.41 -20.72 2.50
CA VAL A 295 29.45 -20.21 3.87
C VAL A 295 29.08 -18.73 3.96
N ILE A 296 29.36 -17.93 2.93
CA ILE A 296 29.03 -16.50 2.92
C ILE A 296 27.51 -16.35 2.84
N ARG A 297 26.88 -17.05 1.89
CA ARG A 297 25.42 -17.08 1.75
C ARG A 297 24.76 -17.61 3.02
N ARG A 298 25.20 -18.78 3.52
CA ARG A 298 24.67 -19.40 4.73
C ARG A 298 24.68 -18.46 5.91
N ARG A 299 25.84 -17.85 6.21
CA ARG A 299 25.96 -16.91 7.34
C ARG A 299 25.02 -15.72 7.19
N SER A 300 24.89 -15.19 5.97
CA SER A 300 23.97 -14.07 5.71
C SER A 300 22.51 -14.45 5.97
N ILE A 301 22.09 -15.65 5.54
CA ILE A 301 20.77 -16.20 5.81
C ILE A 301 20.56 -16.48 7.31
N SER A 302 21.54 -17.07 8.00
CA SER A 302 21.44 -17.35 9.44
C SER A 302 21.33 -16.07 10.28
N ARG A 303 21.97 -14.97 9.87
CA ARG A 303 21.77 -13.64 10.48
C ARG A 303 20.33 -13.18 10.31
N ALA A 304 19.81 -13.24 9.07
CA ALA A 304 18.43 -12.85 8.78
C ALA A 304 17.43 -13.70 9.57
N HIS A 305 17.67 -15.01 9.67
CA HIS A 305 16.80 -15.92 10.43
C HIS A 305 16.82 -15.61 11.93
N THR A 306 18.00 -15.39 12.51
CA THR A 306 18.09 -15.02 13.93
C THR A 306 17.43 -13.66 14.18
N ALA A 307 17.63 -12.69 13.29
CA ALA A 307 16.95 -11.39 13.35
C ALA A 307 15.43 -11.51 13.24
N THR A 308 14.90 -12.48 12.48
CA THR A 308 13.46 -12.74 12.40
C THR A 308 12.87 -13.10 13.77
N HIS A 309 13.55 -13.93 14.56
CA HIS A 309 13.14 -14.21 15.94
C HIS A 309 13.19 -12.96 16.83
N MET A 310 14.21 -12.12 16.66
CA MET A 310 14.31 -10.86 17.41
C MET A 310 13.19 -9.87 17.03
N VAL A 311 12.86 -9.76 15.74
CA VAL A 311 11.75 -8.94 15.25
C VAL A 311 10.43 -9.46 15.78
N HIS A 312 10.21 -10.78 15.77
CA HIS A 312 9.00 -11.40 16.30
C HIS A 312 8.83 -11.10 17.80
N GLN A 313 9.89 -11.30 18.60
CA GLN A 313 9.83 -11.02 20.03
C GLN A 313 9.62 -9.52 20.31
N ALA A 314 10.35 -8.63 19.62
CA ALA A 314 10.20 -7.18 19.81
C ALA A 314 8.80 -6.67 19.39
N LEU A 315 8.21 -7.22 18.33
CA LEU A 315 6.83 -6.91 17.95
C LEU A 315 5.83 -7.35 19.03
N ARG A 316 6.05 -8.49 19.68
CA ARG A 316 5.19 -8.95 20.79
C ARG A 316 5.38 -8.13 22.05
N ASP A 317 6.62 -7.73 22.36
CA ASP A 317 6.93 -6.87 23.50
C ASP A 317 6.19 -5.51 23.35
N GLU A 318 6.15 -4.95 22.13
CA GLU A 318 5.52 -3.65 21.86
C GLU A 318 4.00 -3.72 21.61
N LEU A 319 3.52 -4.71 20.86
CA LEU A 319 2.13 -4.80 20.39
C LEU A 319 1.29 -5.83 21.17
N GLY A 320 1.92 -6.60 22.05
CA GLY A 320 1.30 -7.67 22.82
C GLY A 320 1.36 -9.05 22.15
N ASP A 321 0.99 -10.07 22.94
CA ASP A 321 1.17 -11.49 22.58
C ASP A 321 0.38 -11.94 21.34
N THR A 322 -0.62 -11.18 20.91
CA THR A 322 -1.43 -11.48 19.71
C THR A 322 -0.70 -11.18 18.41
N ALA A 323 0.45 -10.50 18.44
CA ALA A 323 1.29 -10.20 17.28
C ALA A 323 2.06 -11.42 16.75
N THR A 324 1.38 -12.56 16.65
CA THR A 324 1.97 -13.84 16.24
C THR A 324 2.30 -13.85 14.76
N GLN A 325 3.34 -14.60 14.40
CA GLN A 325 3.72 -14.86 13.00
C GLN A 325 2.55 -15.37 12.13
N ALA A 326 2.44 -14.81 10.93
CA ALA A 326 1.57 -15.24 9.83
C ALA A 326 2.38 -15.73 8.61
N GLY A 327 3.68 -15.43 8.55
CA GLY A 327 4.58 -15.83 7.48
C GLY A 327 5.98 -15.24 7.67
N SER A 328 6.99 -15.84 7.06
CA SER A 328 8.36 -15.32 7.10
C SER A 328 9.13 -15.68 5.83
N GLU A 329 10.15 -14.88 5.53
CA GLU A 329 11.15 -15.16 4.50
C GLU A 329 12.51 -14.64 5.00
N ASN A 330 13.50 -15.53 5.07
CA ASN A 330 14.86 -15.25 5.48
C ASN A 330 15.78 -15.48 4.28
N SER A 331 16.26 -14.39 3.72
CA SER A 331 17.13 -14.35 2.53
C SER A 331 18.50 -13.78 2.92
N PRO A 332 19.54 -13.92 2.07
CA PRO A 332 20.82 -13.28 2.36
C PRO A 332 20.65 -11.76 2.58
N GLY A 333 21.00 -11.28 3.77
CA GLY A 333 21.04 -9.85 4.09
C GLY A 333 19.67 -9.19 4.35
N ARG A 334 18.57 -9.92 4.17
CA ARG A 334 17.20 -9.37 4.25
C ARG A 334 16.22 -10.38 4.80
N LEU A 335 15.27 -9.89 5.60
CA LEU A 335 14.13 -10.66 6.06
C LEU A 335 12.81 -9.95 5.77
N ARG A 336 11.76 -10.76 5.75
CA ARG A 336 10.37 -10.34 5.72
C ARG A 336 9.62 -11.11 6.80
N PHE A 337 8.89 -10.40 7.63
CA PHE A 337 8.13 -10.98 8.72
C PHE A 337 6.67 -10.50 8.67
N ASP A 338 5.76 -11.46 8.51
CA ASP A 338 4.33 -11.22 8.49
C ASP A 338 3.76 -11.56 9.86
N PHE A 339 2.96 -10.68 10.43
CA PHE A 339 2.41 -10.82 11.77
C PHE A 339 0.95 -10.37 11.83
N LYS A 340 0.22 -10.89 12.81
CA LYS A 340 -1.18 -10.52 13.01
C LYS A 340 -1.26 -9.16 13.70
N SER A 341 -1.90 -8.21 13.06
CA SER A 341 -2.26 -6.92 13.67
C SER A 341 -3.44 -6.30 12.94
N LEU A 342 -4.39 -5.77 13.69
CA LEU A 342 -5.56 -5.07 13.15
C LEU A 342 -5.23 -3.64 12.71
N GLN A 343 -4.20 -3.03 13.28
CA GLN A 343 -3.86 -1.62 13.09
C GLN A 343 -2.43 -1.46 12.58
N ALA A 344 -2.20 -0.37 11.84
CA ALA A 344 -0.85 0.01 11.43
C ALA A 344 0.02 0.28 12.65
N VAL A 345 1.28 -0.15 12.58
CA VAL A 345 2.23 0.13 13.66
C VAL A 345 2.66 1.58 13.53
N PRO A 346 2.46 2.43 14.56
CA PRO A 346 2.90 3.82 14.49
C PRO A 346 4.41 3.91 14.24
N ALA A 347 4.85 4.95 13.52
CA ALA A 347 6.27 5.14 13.21
C ALA A 347 7.15 5.23 14.46
N ALA A 348 6.64 5.81 15.55
CA ALA A 348 7.33 5.85 16.84
C ALA A 348 7.53 4.43 17.41
N ALA A 349 6.50 3.60 17.43
CA ALA A 349 6.58 2.21 17.89
C ALA A 349 7.52 1.37 17.01
N MET A 350 7.53 1.59 15.69
CA MET A 350 8.52 0.98 14.80
C MET A 350 9.96 1.37 15.16
N GLY A 351 10.17 2.61 15.59
CA GLY A 351 11.45 3.09 16.10
C GLY A 351 11.85 2.41 17.41
N GLU A 352 10.91 2.24 18.35
CA GLU A 352 11.15 1.52 19.61
C GLU A 352 11.46 0.03 19.37
N ILE A 353 10.76 -0.63 18.44
CA ILE A 353 11.03 -2.01 18.03
C ILE A 353 12.44 -2.13 17.45
N GLU A 354 12.83 -1.27 16.51
CA GLU A 354 14.18 -1.25 15.94
C GLU A 354 15.25 -0.99 17.02
N GLY A 355 14.99 -0.03 17.92
CA GLY A 355 15.86 0.32 19.04
C GLY A 355 16.04 -0.85 20.00
N ARG A 356 14.95 -1.53 20.37
CA ARG A 356 14.98 -2.71 21.26
C ARG A 356 15.77 -3.85 20.66
N ILE A 357 15.56 -4.17 19.38
CA ILE A 357 16.32 -5.21 18.67
C ILE A 357 17.81 -4.88 18.74
N ASN A 358 18.20 -3.66 18.36
CA ASN A 358 19.61 -3.28 18.33
C ASN A 358 20.23 -3.15 19.73
N ALA A 359 19.45 -2.86 20.78
CA ALA A 359 19.91 -2.93 22.16
C ALA A 359 20.25 -4.37 22.56
N VAL A 360 19.38 -5.34 22.25
CA VAL A 360 19.63 -6.77 22.56
C VAL A 360 20.83 -7.33 21.78
N LEU A 361 21.14 -6.78 20.60
CA LEU A 361 22.38 -7.15 19.90
C LEU A 361 23.63 -6.84 20.73
N LEU A 362 23.63 -5.75 21.49
CA LEU A 362 24.75 -5.34 22.35
C LEU A 362 24.90 -6.22 23.58
N ASP A 363 23.81 -6.84 24.05
CA ASP A 363 23.85 -7.83 25.13
C ASP A 363 24.54 -9.13 24.67
N ASP A 364 24.69 -9.33 23.35
CA ASP A 364 25.32 -10.48 22.71
C ASP A 364 24.88 -11.83 23.29
N LEU A 365 23.57 -11.95 23.55
CA LEU A 365 22.94 -13.16 24.09
C LEU A 365 23.31 -14.40 23.25
N PRO A 366 23.56 -15.56 23.90
CA PRO A 366 23.80 -16.81 23.20
C PRO A 366 22.52 -17.29 22.51
N VAL A 367 22.70 -17.92 21.35
CA VAL A 367 21.63 -18.59 20.62
C VAL A 367 21.86 -20.09 20.70
N THR A 368 20.96 -20.81 21.38
CA THR A 368 21.06 -22.26 21.59
C THR A 368 19.95 -22.99 20.83
N ALA A 369 20.18 -24.27 20.54
CA ALA A 369 19.20 -25.12 19.87
C ALA A 369 19.18 -26.50 20.53
N ASP A 370 18.05 -26.84 21.15
CA ASP A 370 17.87 -28.09 21.90
C ASP A 370 16.77 -28.94 21.28
N ILE A 371 16.99 -30.26 21.17
CA ILE A 371 15.97 -31.21 20.69
C ILE A 371 15.32 -31.88 21.88
N MET A 372 14.02 -31.64 22.06
CA MET A 372 13.25 -32.14 23.21
C MET A 372 11.82 -32.54 22.82
N ASP A 373 11.09 -33.10 23.77
CA ASP A 373 9.68 -33.45 23.56
C ASP A 373 8.81 -32.19 23.47
N LEU A 374 7.77 -32.23 22.63
CA LEU A 374 6.87 -31.11 22.40
C LEU A 374 6.25 -30.56 23.70
N ASP A 375 5.89 -31.42 24.64
CA ASP A 375 5.31 -31.00 25.92
C ASP A 375 6.34 -30.34 26.84
N ALA A 376 7.61 -30.78 26.79
CA ALA A 376 8.69 -30.12 27.51
C ALA A 376 8.96 -28.72 26.92
N ALA A 377 8.95 -28.60 25.59
CA ALA A 377 9.11 -27.32 24.91
C ALA A 377 8.01 -26.32 25.31
N LYS A 378 6.73 -26.75 25.33
CA LYS A 378 5.61 -25.91 25.78
C LYS A 378 5.78 -25.45 27.23
N LYS A 379 6.23 -26.33 28.14
CA LYS A 379 6.49 -25.99 29.55
C LYS A 379 7.61 -24.96 29.72
N LEU A 380 8.59 -24.95 28.82
CA LEU A 380 9.66 -23.94 28.79
C LEU A 380 9.22 -22.59 28.21
N GLY A 381 7.96 -22.47 27.78
CA GLY A 381 7.42 -21.28 27.13
C GLY A 381 7.80 -21.16 25.66
N ALA A 382 8.29 -22.25 25.03
CA ALA A 382 8.62 -22.22 23.61
C ALA A 382 7.35 -22.04 22.78
N MET A 383 7.37 -21.05 21.89
CA MET A 383 6.24 -20.77 21.01
C MET A 383 6.24 -21.73 19.81
N ALA A 384 5.09 -22.36 19.59
CA ALA A 384 4.82 -23.08 18.35
C ALA A 384 4.30 -22.10 17.29
N LEU A 385 4.84 -22.17 16.07
CA LEU A 385 4.38 -21.36 14.95
C LEU A 385 3.00 -21.87 14.48
N PHE A 386 2.09 -20.91 14.23
CA PHE A 386 0.70 -21.21 13.93
C PHE A 386 0.56 -21.90 12.56
N GLY A 387 -0.09 -23.07 12.52
CA GLY A 387 -0.39 -23.80 11.29
C GLY A 387 0.59 -24.92 10.92
N GLU A 388 1.69 -25.06 11.65
CA GLU A 388 2.67 -26.13 11.44
C GLU A 388 2.29 -27.41 12.20
N LYS A 389 2.57 -28.57 11.58
CA LYS A 389 2.44 -29.88 12.24
C LYS A 389 3.79 -30.30 12.80
N TYR A 390 3.87 -30.39 14.12
CA TYR A 390 5.08 -30.82 14.82
C TYR A 390 5.04 -32.32 15.14
N GLY A 391 6.21 -32.96 15.05
CA GLY A 391 6.40 -34.33 15.55
C GLY A 391 6.54 -34.36 17.07
N GLU A 392 6.72 -35.57 17.62
CA GLU A 392 6.89 -35.77 19.07
C GLU A 392 8.14 -35.07 19.62
N ARG A 393 9.23 -35.07 18.84
CA ARG A 393 10.46 -34.33 19.12
C ARG A 393 10.55 -33.07 18.28
N VAL A 394 10.85 -31.95 18.92
CA VAL A 394 10.97 -30.63 18.31
C VAL A 394 12.30 -29.99 18.64
N ARG A 395 12.77 -29.12 17.74
CA ARG A 395 13.97 -28.30 17.94
C ARG A 395 13.54 -26.92 18.45
N VAL A 396 13.99 -26.56 19.64
CA VAL A 396 13.72 -25.27 20.28
C VAL A 396 14.94 -24.39 20.12
N VAL A 397 14.79 -23.25 19.46
CA VAL A 397 15.82 -22.22 19.35
C VAL A 397 15.54 -21.16 20.41
N SER A 398 16.56 -20.85 21.22
CA SER A 398 16.46 -19.87 22.30
C SER A 398 17.47 -18.75 22.10
N ILE A 399 17.04 -17.50 22.27
CA ILE A 399 17.89 -16.31 22.33
C ILE A 399 17.97 -15.89 23.80
N GLY A 400 18.98 -16.40 24.51
CA GLY A 400 19.03 -16.32 25.97
C GLY A 400 17.69 -16.72 26.62
N GLU A 401 17.19 -15.86 27.50
CA GLU A 401 15.84 -15.99 28.07
C GLU A 401 14.79 -15.11 27.38
N TRP A 402 15.20 -14.33 26.37
CA TRP A 402 14.36 -13.30 25.77
C TRP A 402 13.36 -13.87 24.75
N SER A 403 13.78 -14.85 23.93
CA SER A 403 12.89 -15.53 22.97
C SER A 403 13.15 -17.04 22.94
N ARG A 404 12.09 -17.84 22.76
CA ARG A 404 12.13 -19.29 22.61
C ARG A 404 11.08 -19.73 21.59
N GLU A 405 11.51 -20.33 20.49
CA GLU A 405 10.63 -20.69 19.37
C GLU A 405 10.97 -22.07 18.80
N LEU A 406 9.95 -22.78 18.32
CA LEU A 406 10.16 -24.03 17.57
C LEU A 406 10.67 -23.69 16.17
N CYS A 407 11.95 -23.97 15.92
CA CYS A 407 12.60 -23.63 14.66
C CYS A 407 13.64 -24.67 14.23
N VAL A 408 13.58 -25.05 12.95
CA VAL A 408 14.52 -25.98 12.31
C VAL A 408 15.59 -25.26 11.49
N GLY A 409 15.59 -23.94 11.47
CA GLY A 409 16.53 -23.14 10.71
C GLY A 409 17.96 -23.12 11.24
N THR A 410 18.83 -22.56 10.43
CA THR A 410 20.20 -22.21 10.81
C THR A 410 20.24 -20.83 11.47
N HIS A 411 21.02 -20.69 12.53
CA HIS A 411 21.09 -19.45 13.32
C HIS A 411 22.54 -19.05 13.57
N THR A 412 22.74 -17.77 13.82
CA THR A 412 24.03 -17.30 14.37
C THR A 412 24.15 -17.79 15.81
N PRO A 413 25.34 -18.21 16.29
CA PRO A 413 25.53 -18.73 17.65
C PRO A 413 25.35 -17.66 18.74
N ARG A 414 25.43 -16.37 18.39
CA ARG A 414 25.15 -15.23 19.28
C ARG A 414 24.51 -14.10 18.49
N VAL A 415 23.64 -13.32 19.13
CA VAL A 415 22.92 -12.24 18.42
C VAL A 415 23.84 -11.11 17.97
N GLY A 416 24.96 -10.83 18.64
CA GLY A 416 25.91 -9.80 18.19
C GLY A 416 26.52 -10.08 16.81
N GLN A 417 26.51 -11.35 16.36
CA GLN A 417 26.99 -11.72 15.02
C GLN A 417 26.05 -11.35 13.87
N ILE A 418 24.83 -10.89 14.19
CA ILE A 418 23.91 -10.32 13.20
C ILE A 418 24.48 -9.00 12.67
N GLY A 419 25.18 -8.23 13.51
CA GLY A 419 25.47 -6.83 13.23
C GLY A 419 24.17 -6.00 13.27
N VAL A 420 24.17 -4.81 12.69
CA VAL A 420 23.00 -3.91 12.73
C VAL A 420 21.77 -4.52 12.06
N VAL A 421 20.59 -4.31 12.66
CA VAL A 421 19.30 -4.60 12.04
C VAL A 421 18.63 -3.29 11.70
N LYS A 422 18.20 -3.14 10.44
CA LYS A 422 17.50 -1.93 9.97
C LYS A 422 16.11 -2.29 9.45
N LEU A 423 15.06 -1.81 10.11
CA LEU A 423 13.69 -1.92 9.62
C LEU A 423 13.50 -0.91 8.48
N LEU A 424 12.99 -1.40 7.34
CA LEU A 424 12.73 -0.58 6.16
C LEU A 424 11.34 0.05 6.22
N GLY A 425 10.41 -0.63 6.87
CA GLY A 425 9.03 -0.17 6.99
C GLY A 425 8.07 -1.30 7.31
N GLU A 426 6.81 -0.90 7.40
CA GLU A 426 5.71 -1.78 7.75
C GLU A 426 4.55 -1.51 6.78
N SER A 427 3.92 -2.56 6.26
CA SER A 427 2.76 -2.45 5.37
C SER A 427 1.68 -3.52 5.60
N SER A 428 0.44 -3.17 5.27
CA SER A 428 -0.69 -4.12 5.27
C SER A 428 -0.60 -5.05 4.07
N ILE A 429 -0.72 -6.36 4.28
CA ILE A 429 -0.70 -7.37 3.20
C ILE A 429 -2.00 -8.18 3.11
N GLY A 430 -3.00 -7.82 3.92
CA GLY A 430 -4.31 -8.44 3.96
C GLY A 430 -5.05 -8.04 5.23
N SER A 431 -6.32 -8.44 5.37
CA SER A 431 -7.07 -8.11 6.59
C SER A 431 -6.46 -8.78 7.81
N GLY A 432 -6.05 -7.95 8.78
CA GLY A 432 -5.47 -8.42 10.04
C GLY A 432 -4.05 -8.97 9.94
N VAL A 433 -3.38 -8.82 8.79
CA VAL A 433 -2.00 -9.27 8.59
C VAL A 433 -1.16 -8.13 8.04
N ARG A 434 -0.03 -7.91 8.69
CA ARG A 434 0.91 -6.83 8.44
C ARG A 434 2.31 -7.40 8.23
N ARG A 435 3.17 -6.65 7.56
CA ARG A 435 4.50 -7.09 7.14
C ARG A 435 5.53 -6.07 7.55
N VAL A 436 6.55 -6.51 8.28
CA VAL A 436 7.79 -5.78 8.49
C VAL A 436 8.85 -6.33 7.54
N GLU A 437 9.61 -5.43 6.92
CA GLU A 437 10.78 -5.76 6.13
C GLU A 437 12.03 -5.18 6.81
N ALA A 438 13.11 -5.96 6.84
CA ALA A 438 14.34 -5.51 7.46
C ALA A 438 15.58 -6.00 6.71
N LEU A 439 16.65 -5.22 6.82
CA LEU A 439 18.00 -5.60 6.41
C LEU A 439 18.81 -5.97 7.64
N VAL A 440 19.82 -6.83 7.45
CA VAL A 440 20.73 -7.25 8.53
C VAL A 440 22.19 -7.16 8.11
N GLY A 441 23.08 -6.93 9.07
CA GLY A 441 24.53 -6.99 8.87
C GLY A 441 25.04 -6.03 7.80
N ALA A 442 25.77 -6.57 6.81
CA ALA A 442 26.44 -5.78 5.78
C ALA A 442 25.46 -5.02 4.87
N ASP A 443 24.32 -5.63 4.55
CA ASP A 443 23.28 -5.03 3.71
C ASP A 443 22.60 -3.86 4.43
N ALA A 444 22.31 -4.01 5.73
CA ALA A 444 21.80 -2.93 6.57
C ALA A 444 22.81 -1.78 6.68
N TYR A 445 24.08 -2.08 6.93
CA TYR A 445 25.13 -1.06 6.96
C TYR A 445 25.25 -0.32 5.62
N THR A 446 25.24 -1.05 4.50
CA THR A 446 25.33 -0.47 3.16
C THR A 446 24.15 0.46 2.87
N HIS A 447 22.94 0.08 3.32
CA HIS A 447 21.76 0.93 3.21
C HIS A 447 21.93 2.23 4.01
N LEU A 448 22.30 2.14 5.29
CA LEU A 448 22.51 3.31 6.15
C LEU A 448 23.62 4.24 5.63
N ALA A 449 24.71 3.66 5.10
CA ALA A 449 25.81 4.44 4.51
C ALA A 449 25.35 5.22 3.25
N ARG A 450 24.47 4.63 2.44
CA ARG A 450 23.86 5.32 1.29
C ARG A 450 22.96 6.47 1.75
N GLU A 451 22.11 6.26 2.76
CA GLU A 451 21.28 7.34 3.33
C GLU A 451 22.14 8.49 3.88
N ALA A 452 23.21 8.18 4.62
CA ALA A 452 24.14 9.17 5.13
C ALA A 452 24.82 9.98 4.00
N THR A 453 25.13 9.34 2.87
CA THR A 453 25.69 10.00 1.68
C THR A 453 24.69 10.97 1.06
N ILE A 454 23.43 10.54 0.90
CA ILE A 454 22.35 11.38 0.35
C ILE A 454 22.14 12.60 1.26
N VAL A 455 22.05 12.40 2.58
CA VAL A 455 21.90 13.49 3.54
C VAL A 455 23.09 14.46 3.45
N SER A 456 24.33 13.95 3.33
CA SER A 456 25.51 14.80 3.15
C SER A 456 25.43 15.66 1.89
N GLN A 457 25.04 15.06 0.75
CA GLN A 457 24.90 15.78 -0.52
C GLN A 457 23.83 16.88 -0.43
N LEU A 458 22.73 16.62 0.26
CA LEU A 458 21.68 17.62 0.49
C LEU A 458 22.16 18.75 1.41
N THR A 459 22.86 18.43 2.51
CA THR A 459 23.41 19.45 3.40
C THR A 459 24.44 20.33 2.71
N ASP A 460 25.28 19.76 1.85
CA ASP A 460 26.28 20.50 1.06
C ASP A 460 25.61 21.40 0.02
N THR A 461 24.60 20.89 -0.68
CA THR A 461 23.85 21.63 -1.70
C THR A 461 23.10 22.81 -1.09
N LEU A 462 22.51 22.62 0.09
CA LEU A 462 21.66 23.63 0.74
C LEU A 462 22.44 24.55 1.68
N GLY A 463 23.68 24.19 2.02
CA GLY A 463 24.57 24.93 2.91
C GLY A 463 24.06 24.97 4.35
N VAL A 464 23.54 23.85 4.86
CA VAL A 464 22.97 23.75 6.22
C VAL A 464 23.45 22.49 6.94
N ARG A 465 23.31 22.46 8.26
CA ARG A 465 23.60 21.25 9.03
C ARG A 465 22.50 20.21 8.87
N ARG A 466 22.77 18.96 9.26
CA ARG A 466 21.85 17.82 9.10
C ARG A 466 20.54 18.01 9.87
N ASP A 467 20.63 18.54 11.08
CA ASP A 467 19.51 18.87 11.96
C ASP A 467 18.66 20.03 11.43
N GLU A 468 19.26 20.94 10.65
CA GLU A 468 18.58 22.08 10.02
C GLU A 468 17.97 21.74 8.65
N LEU A 469 18.24 20.54 8.11
CA LEU A 469 17.91 20.18 6.73
C LEU A 469 16.40 20.27 6.46
N ALA A 470 15.57 19.72 7.35
CA ALA A 470 14.12 19.73 7.20
C ALA A 470 13.56 21.17 7.18
N ASP A 471 14.00 22.00 8.13
CA ASP A 471 13.59 23.39 8.24
C ASP A 471 14.04 24.21 7.03
N ARG A 472 15.25 23.96 6.52
CA ARG A 472 15.76 24.60 5.31
C ARG A 472 14.92 24.26 4.09
N VAL A 473 14.54 23.00 3.92
CA VAL A 473 13.66 22.56 2.83
C VAL A 473 12.28 23.21 2.96
N ALA A 474 11.69 23.20 4.16
CA ALA A 474 10.40 23.86 4.42
C ALA A 474 10.45 25.36 4.10
N SER A 475 11.53 26.04 4.50
CA SER A 475 11.77 27.46 4.21
C SER A 475 11.91 27.74 2.70
N ILE A 476 12.62 26.89 1.96
CA ILE A 476 12.74 27.02 0.49
C ILE A 476 11.36 26.87 -0.17
N ILE A 477 10.57 25.86 0.23
CA ILE A 477 9.22 25.65 -0.30
C ILE A 477 8.31 26.84 0.02
N GLY A 478 8.40 27.38 1.24
CA GLY A 478 7.67 28.59 1.63
C GLY A 478 8.01 29.79 0.76
N ARG A 479 9.31 30.10 0.62
CA ARG A 479 9.78 31.21 -0.23
C ARG A 479 9.40 31.03 -1.70
N LEU A 480 9.40 29.81 -2.21
CA LEU A 480 8.97 29.53 -3.59
C LEU A 480 7.50 29.89 -3.77
N ARG A 481 6.62 29.49 -2.84
CA ARG A 481 5.19 29.83 -2.87
C ARG A 481 4.96 31.34 -2.77
N ASP A 482 5.75 32.04 -1.95
CA ASP A 482 5.62 33.50 -1.79
C ASP A 482 6.10 34.25 -3.03
N ALA A 483 7.23 33.81 -3.62
CA ALA A 483 7.72 34.36 -4.88
C ALA A 483 6.72 34.15 -6.03
N GLU A 484 6.09 32.98 -6.12
CA GLU A 484 5.05 32.70 -7.11
C GLU A 484 3.84 33.64 -6.95
N LYS A 485 3.41 33.93 -5.71
CA LYS A 485 2.35 34.91 -5.42
C LYS A 485 2.76 36.32 -5.80
N GLU A 486 3.98 36.73 -5.49
CA GLU A 486 4.48 38.07 -5.84
C GLU A 486 4.58 38.25 -7.35
N ILE A 487 5.06 37.24 -8.09
CA ILE A 487 5.09 37.24 -9.56
C ILE A 487 3.68 37.42 -10.13
N ALA A 488 2.68 36.72 -9.59
CA ALA A 488 1.29 36.88 -10.02
C ALA A 488 0.76 38.30 -9.75
N ALA A 489 1.07 38.88 -8.58
CA ALA A 489 0.68 40.24 -8.23
C ALA A 489 1.33 41.31 -9.11
N VAL A 490 2.63 41.17 -9.41
CA VAL A 490 3.37 42.08 -10.31
C VAL A 490 2.79 42.02 -11.72
N ARG A 491 2.53 40.81 -12.25
CA ARG A 491 1.89 40.64 -13.57
C ARG A 491 0.53 41.32 -13.62
N GLN A 492 -0.30 41.11 -12.59
CA GLN A 492 -1.60 41.77 -12.49
C GLN A 492 -1.45 43.30 -12.47
N SER A 493 -0.50 43.84 -11.70
CA SER A 493 -0.25 45.28 -11.64
C SER A 493 0.23 45.85 -12.98
N GLN A 494 1.05 45.12 -13.74
CA GLN A 494 1.51 45.54 -15.06
C GLN A 494 0.35 45.62 -16.06
N VAL A 495 -0.52 44.60 -16.07
CA VAL A 495 -1.73 44.57 -16.92
C VAL A 495 -2.64 45.76 -16.59
N LEU A 496 -2.89 46.04 -15.31
CA LEU A 496 -3.74 47.16 -14.89
C LEU A 496 -3.09 48.54 -15.12
N GLY A 497 -1.75 48.65 -15.04
CA GLY A 497 -1.02 49.88 -15.33
C GLY A 497 -1.19 50.36 -16.78
N ALA A 498 -1.48 49.45 -17.72
CA ALA A 498 -1.76 49.78 -19.12
C ALA A 498 -3.11 50.50 -19.32
N ALA A 499 -4.04 50.44 -18.35
CA ALA A 499 -5.40 50.94 -18.50
C ALA A 499 -5.47 52.42 -18.90
N SER A 500 -4.65 53.29 -18.30
CA SER A 500 -4.62 54.73 -18.61
C SER A 500 -4.20 55.00 -20.06
N GLY A 501 -3.24 54.24 -20.58
CA GLY A 501 -2.81 54.31 -21.98
C GLY A 501 -3.90 53.85 -22.94
N LEU A 502 -4.63 52.79 -22.58
CA LEU A 502 -5.74 52.26 -23.39
C LEU A 502 -6.92 53.22 -23.47
N VAL A 503 -7.21 53.97 -22.41
CA VAL A 503 -8.22 55.04 -22.44
C VAL A 503 -7.86 56.10 -23.47
N SER A 504 -6.57 56.47 -23.59
CA SER A 504 -6.10 57.42 -24.60
C SER A 504 -6.18 56.90 -26.05
N SER A 505 -6.30 55.59 -26.24
CA SER A 505 -6.46 54.96 -27.56
C SER A 505 -7.92 54.88 -28.03
N ALA A 506 -8.86 55.41 -27.25
CA ALA A 506 -10.28 55.35 -27.56
C ALA A 506 -10.59 56.10 -28.86
N ARG A 507 -11.41 55.47 -29.72
CA ARG A 507 -11.84 56.01 -31.01
C ARG A 507 -13.36 56.19 -31.03
N ASP A 508 -13.85 57.15 -31.81
CA ASP A 508 -15.28 57.32 -32.06
C ASP A 508 -15.70 56.51 -33.29
N ILE A 509 -16.65 55.58 -33.12
CA ILE A 509 -17.22 54.79 -34.21
C ILE A 509 -18.74 54.94 -34.13
N GLY A 510 -19.32 55.72 -35.04
CA GLY A 510 -20.77 55.88 -35.14
C GLY A 510 -21.41 56.44 -33.85
N GLY A 511 -20.72 57.29 -33.10
CA GLY A 511 -21.20 57.84 -31.84
C GLY A 511 -20.86 56.99 -30.61
N VAL A 512 -20.18 55.86 -30.77
CA VAL A 512 -19.72 54.98 -29.68
C VAL A 512 -18.23 55.15 -29.45
N THR A 513 -17.84 55.38 -28.19
CA THR A 513 -16.44 55.35 -27.77
C THR A 513 -15.96 53.90 -27.70
N PHE A 514 -15.05 53.54 -28.60
CA PHE A 514 -14.55 52.18 -28.77
C PHE A 514 -13.08 52.07 -28.40
N VAL A 515 -12.75 51.07 -27.57
CA VAL A 515 -11.36 50.65 -27.29
C VAL A 515 -11.21 49.19 -27.67
N SER A 516 -10.16 48.89 -28.44
CA SER A 516 -9.76 47.53 -28.79
C SER A 516 -8.30 47.30 -28.43
N HIS A 517 -7.97 46.20 -27.75
CA HIS A 517 -6.59 45.89 -27.38
C HIS A 517 -6.30 44.39 -27.33
N ASP A 518 -5.18 43.99 -27.91
CA ASP A 518 -4.57 42.69 -27.68
C ASP A 518 -3.57 42.81 -26.52
N ALA A 519 -3.88 42.19 -25.39
CA ALA A 519 -3.04 42.18 -24.20
C ALA A 519 -1.87 41.19 -24.29
N GLY A 520 -1.77 40.42 -25.39
CA GLY A 520 -0.67 39.52 -25.69
C GLY A 520 -0.71 38.21 -24.90
N ASP A 521 0.45 37.53 -24.92
CA ASP A 521 0.61 36.21 -24.30
C ASP A 521 0.81 36.30 -22.78
N GLY A 522 0.28 35.32 -22.06
CA GLY A 522 0.49 35.15 -20.62
C GLY A 522 -0.46 35.96 -19.73
N VAL A 523 -1.40 36.72 -20.31
CA VAL A 523 -2.45 37.42 -19.57
C VAL A 523 -3.62 36.47 -19.32
N THR A 524 -3.98 36.27 -18.06
CA THR A 524 -5.09 35.38 -17.68
C THR A 524 -6.44 35.99 -18.02
N GLY A 525 -7.47 35.15 -18.17
CA GLY A 525 -8.84 35.62 -18.42
C GLY A 525 -9.37 36.53 -17.30
N ASP A 526 -8.97 36.30 -16.06
CA ASP A 526 -9.38 37.13 -14.92
C ASP A 526 -8.69 38.51 -14.92
N ASP A 527 -7.41 38.57 -15.29
CA ASP A 527 -6.69 39.84 -15.42
C ASP A 527 -7.21 40.66 -16.61
N LEU A 528 -7.47 39.99 -17.74
CA LEU A 528 -8.11 40.61 -18.91
C LEU A 528 -9.50 41.18 -18.55
N ARG A 529 -10.28 40.44 -17.75
CA ARG A 529 -11.61 40.88 -17.29
C ARG A 529 -11.50 42.15 -16.45
N LYS A 530 -10.55 42.20 -15.51
CA LYS A 530 -10.30 43.36 -14.66
C LYS A 530 -9.87 44.57 -15.50
N LEU A 531 -8.96 44.38 -16.45
CA LEU A 531 -8.50 45.45 -17.35
C LEU A 531 -9.63 46.03 -18.20
N VAL A 532 -10.43 45.17 -18.85
CA VAL A 532 -11.61 45.58 -19.62
C VAL A 532 -12.59 46.38 -18.76
N THR A 533 -12.81 45.93 -17.53
CA THR A 533 -13.74 46.58 -16.59
C THR A 533 -13.21 47.93 -16.13
N ASP A 534 -11.92 48.05 -15.82
CA ASP A 534 -11.27 49.31 -15.42
C ASP A 534 -11.28 50.34 -16.56
N VAL A 535 -10.90 49.94 -17.78
CA VAL A 535 -10.94 50.83 -18.95
C VAL A 535 -12.37 51.31 -19.23
N ARG A 536 -13.37 50.42 -19.19
CA ARG A 536 -14.79 50.81 -19.31
C ARG A 536 -15.18 51.82 -18.23
N GLY A 537 -14.78 51.59 -16.98
CA GLY A 537 -15.08 52.47 -15.85
C GLY A 537 -14.49 53.87 -16.02
N ARG A 538 -13.23 53.96 -16.46
CA ARG A 538 -12.52 55.23 -16.70
C ARG A 538 -13.08 56.05 -17.86
N LEU A 539 -13.66 55.39 -18.87
CA LEU A 539 -14.32 56.06 -20.00
C LEU A 539 -15.69 56.67 -19.63
N GLY A 540 -16.22 56.37 -18.43
CA GLY A 540 -17.45 56.97 -17.91
C GLY A 540 -18.73 56.52 -18.63
N ASN A 541 -19.80 57.29 -18.41
CA ASN A 541 -21.16 56.97 -18.89
C ASN A 541 -21.85 58.13 -19.63
N ASP A 542 -21.09 59.14 -20.08
CA ASP A 542 -21.64 60.32 -20.77
C ASP A 542 -22.10 59.99 -22.21
N ARG A 543 -21.48 58.97 -22.82
CA ARG A 543 -21.79 58.46 -24.16
C ARG A 543 -21.67 56.93 -24.20
N PRO A 544 -22.23 56.24 -25.21
CA PRO A 544 -22.04 54.80 -25.40
C PRO A 544 -20.55 54.41 -25.44
N VAL A 545 -20.14 53.46 -24.60
CA VAL A 545 -18.78 52.90 -24.55
C VAL A 545 -18.82 51.40 -24.81
N LEU A 546 -17.91 50.92 -25.66
CA LEU A 546 -17.64 49.51 -25.88
C LEU A 546 -16.13 49.25 -25.80
N VAL A 547 -15.73 48.34 -24.92
CA VAL A 547 -14.33 47.93 -24.75
C VAL A 547 -14.23 46.46 -25.13
N SER A 548 -13.33 46.12 -26.05
CA SER A 548 -13.06 44.76 -26.49
C SER A 548 -11.59 44.45 -26.31
N MET A 549 -11.25 43.39 -25.58
CA MET A 549 -9.85 43.00 -25.43
C MET A 549 -9.68 41.49 -25.53
N ALA A 550 -8.52 41.06 -26.01
CA ALA A 550 -8.16 39.66 -26.12
C ALA A 550 -6.78 39.40 -25.51
N ALA A 551 -6.53 38.16 -25.14
CA ALA A 551 -5.25 37.66 -24.64
C ALA A 551 -5.09 36.17 -24.97
N VAL A 552 -3.86 35.67 -24.94
CA VAL A 552 -3.58 34.24 -25.08
C VAL A 552 -2.98 33.71 -23.78
N SER A 553 -3.59 32.68 -23.20
CA SER A 553 -3.07 32.00 -22.01
C SER A 553 -3.02 30.50 -22.26
N ASN A 554 -1.82 29.90 -22.13
CA ASN A 554 -1.59 28.47 -22.39
C ASN A 554 -2.13 28.02 -23.78
N ASP A 555 -1.72 28.74 -24.83
CA ASP A 555 -2.17 28.52 -26.23
C ASP A 555 -3.68 28.61 -26.46
N ARG A 556 -4.43 29.19 -25.52
CA ARG A 556 -5.88 29.42 -25.66
C ARG A 556 -6.19 30.91 -25.69
N PRO A 557 -6.73 31.43 -26.81
CA PRO A 557 -7.17 32.82 -26.86
C PRO A 557 -8.48 32.99 -26.08
N VAL A 558 -8.54 34.09 -25.34
CA VAL A 558 -9.71 34.58 -24.60
C VAL A 558 -10.03 35.98 -25.09
N VAL A 559 -11.31 36.30 -25.24
CA VAL A 559 -11.81 37.63 -25.59
C VAL A 559 -12.88 38.07 -24.61
N ILE A 560 -12.84 39.32 -24.18
CA ILE A 560 -13.79 39.92 -23.25
C ILE A 560 -14.27 41.23 -23.84
N VAL A 561 -15.58 41.42 -23.87
CA VAL A 561 -16.21 42.69 -24.25
C VAL A 561 -17.00 43.22 -23.07
N ALA A 562 -16.93 44.52 -22.85
CA ALA A 562 -17.77 45.22 -21.90
C ALA A 562 -18.42 46.47 -22.52
N THR A 563 -19.65 46.74 -22.10
CA THR A 563 -20.41 47.93 -22.50
C THR A 563 -20.83 48.72 -21.27
N ASN A 564 -20.88 50.04 -21.37
CA ASN A 564 -21.47 50.89 -20.33
C ASN A 564 -23.01 50.94 -20.48
N GLU A 565 -23.69 51.67 -19.58
CA GLU A 565 -25.14 51.73 -19.56
C GLU A 565 -25.72 52.39 -20.81
N ARG A 566 -25.16 53.54 -21.24
CA ARG A 566 -25.58 54.22 -22.47
C ARG A 566 -25.43 53.35 -23.71
N ALA A 567 -24.39 52.52 -23.76
CA ALA A 567 -24.24 51.55 -24.84
C ALA A 567 -25.34 50.49 -24.83
N ARG A 568 -25.73 49.99 -23.66
CA ARG A 568 -26.83 49.02 -23.55
C ARG A 568 -28.19 49.64 -23.89
N GLU A 569 -28.43 50.88 -23.50
CA GLU A 569 -29.63 51.65 -23.91
C GLU A 569 -29.68 51.86 -25.42
N ALA A 570 -28.53 52.08 -26.06
CA ALA A 570 -28.39 52.09 -27.52
C ALA A 570 -28.41 50.67 -28.15
N GLY A 571 -28.75 49.64 -27.36
CA GLY A 571 -28.90 48.26 -27.79
C GLY A 571 -27.59 47.52 -28.06
N LEU A 572 -26.43 48.02 -27.61
CA LEU A 572 -25.13 47.36 -27.72
C LEU A 572 -24.97 46.35 -26.58
N LYS A 573 -25.01 45.06 -26.90
CA LYS A 573 -24.94 43.96 -25.92
C LYS A 573 -23.60 43.27 -25.99
N ALA A 574 -22.83 43.29 -24.91
CA ALA A 574 -21.50 42.66 -24.86
C ALA A 574 -21.51 41.19 -25.31
N GLY A 575 -22.53 40.43 -24.92
CA GLY A 575 -22.70 39.03 -25.34
C GLY A 575 -22.80 38.83 -26.86
N ALA A 576 -23.38 39.79 -27.60
CA ALA A 576 -23.48 39.70 -29.06
C ALA A 576 -22.12 39.90 -29.74
N PHE A 577 -21.33 40.85 -29.26
CA PHE A 577 -19.98 41.14 -29.78
C PHE A 577 -18.97 40.04 -29.44
N VAL A 578 -19.02 39.51 -28.21
CA VAL A 578 -18.18 38.37 -27.82
C VAL A 578 -18.46 37.14 -28.67
N LYS A 579 -19.72 36.88 -29.02
CA LYS A 579 -20.07 35.72 -29.84
C LYS A 579 -19.39 35.77 -31.20
N VAL A 580 -19.34 36.95 -31.84
CA VAL A 580 -18.65 37.15 -33.11
C VAL A 580 -17.14 36.92 -32.95
N ALA A 581 -16.53 37.55 -31.95
CA ALA A 581 -15.10 37.37 -31.70
C ALA A 581 -14.71 35.91 -31.38
N ALA A 582 -15.48 35.24 -30.52
CA ALA A 582 -15.22 33.86 -30.13
C ALA A 582 -15.38 32.88 -31.31
N GLN A 583 -16.35 33.12 -32.19
CA GLN A 583 -16.50 32.35 -33.43
C GLN A 583 -15.29 32.51 -34.35
N THR A 584 -14.76 33.73 -34.49
CA THR A 584 -13.52 33.99 -35.24
C THR A 584 -12.33 33.25 -34.64
N LEU A 585 -12.25 33.15 -33.31
CA LEU A 585 -11.22 32.37 -32.60
C LEU A 585 -11.42 30.84 -32.68
N GLY A 586 -12.48 30.35 -33.33
CA GLY A 586 -12.79 28.93 -33.44
C GLY A 586 -13.47 28.32 -32.20
N GLY A 587 -14.15 29.14 -31.41
CA GLY A 587 -14.86 28.69 -30.20
C GLY A 587 -16.18 29.40 -29.94
N GLY A 588 -16.51 29.54 -28.66
CA GLY A 588 -17.79 30.05 -28.19
C GLY A 588 -17.61 31.04 -27.04
N GLY A 589 -18.60 31.89 -26.85
CA GLY A 589 -18.59 32.90 -25.80
C GLY A 589 -19.98 33.40 -25.46
N GLY A 590 -20.12 33.95 -24.27
CA GLY A 590 -21.38 34.41 -23.72
C GLY A 590 -21.19 35.24 -22.45
N GLY A 591 -22.28 35.80 -21.96
CA GLY A 591 -22.28 36.62 -20.76
C GLY A 591 -23.45 37.59 -20.75
N LYS A 592 -23.38 38.55 -19.84
CA LYS A 592 -24.41 39.57 -19.67
C LYS A 592 -24.25 40.68 -20.72
N ASP A 593 -25.28 41.49 -20.86
CA ASP A 593 -25.28 42.60 -21.81
C ASP A 593 -24.21 43.65 -21.48
N ASP A 594 -23.74 43.73 -20.23
CA ASP A 594 -22.71 44.67 -19.75
C ASP A 594 -21.27 44.12 -19.79
N LEU A 595 -21.11 42.80 -19.70
CA LEU A 595 -19.81 42.12 -19.68
C LEU A 595 -19.97 40.66 -20.13
N ALA A 596 -19.24 40.29 -21.17
CA ALA A 596 -19.22 38.94 -21.70
C ALA A 596 -17.80 38.44 -21.95
N GLN A 597 -17.63 37.12 -21.95
CA GLN A 597 -16.35 36.46 -22.20
C GLN A 597 -16.54 35.29 -23.17
N GLY A 598 -15.57 35.13 -24.05
CA GLY A 598 -15.47 33.98 -24.94
C GLY A 598 -14.03 33.54 -25.11
N GLY A 599 -13.83 32.48 -25.87
CA GLY A 599 -12.52 32.01 -26.24
C GLY A 599 -12.60 31.07 -27.42
N GLY A 600 -11.43 30.59 -27.84
CA GLY A 600 -11.32 29.66 -28.96
C GLY A 600 -10.06 28.83 -28.90
N THR A 601 -9.70 28.25 -30.04
CA THR A 601 -8.57 27.33 -30.19
C THR A 601 -7.49 27.87 -31.11
N ASP A 602 -7.69 29.03 -31.73
CA ASP A 602 -6.79 29.59 -32.74
C ASP A 602 -6.20 30.94 -32.30
N PRO A 603 -5.04 30.94 -31.61
CA PRO A 603 -4.36 32.16 -31.15
C PRO A 603 -4.00 33.12 -32.31
N ALA A 604 -3.74 32.60 -33.51
CA ALA A 604 -3.34 33.42 -34.65
C ALA A 604 -4.47 34.34 -35.16
N LYS A 605 -5.71 34.11 -34.72
CA LYS A 605 -6.89 34.90 -35.10
C LYS A 605 -7.27 35.99 -34.11
N VAL A 606 -6.46 36.26 -33.08
CA VAL A 606 -6.75 37.32 -32.09
C VAL A 606 -7.00 38.68 -32.75
N SER A 607 -6.10 39.13 -33.63
CA SER A 607 -6.28 40.39 -34.36
C SER A 607 -7.55 40.40 -35.22
N SER A 608 -7.85 39.28 -35.89
CA SER A 608 -9.07 39.14 -36.71
C SER A 608 -10.34 39.15 -35.85
N ALA A 609 -10.31 38.56 -34.67
CA ALA A 609 -11.44 38.51 -33.74
C ALA A 609 -11.75 39.90 -33.17
N LEU A 610 -10.72 40.67 -32.81
CA LEU A 610 -10.86 42.07 -32.40
C LEU A 610 -11.36 42.96 -33.55
N GLY A 611 -10.88 42.73 -34.78
CA GLY A 611 -11.37 43.40 -35.99
C GLY A 611 -12.86 43.12 -36.26
N ALA A 612 -13.30 41.88 -36.08
CA ALA A 612 -14.70 41.50 -36.29
C ALA A 612 -15.67 42.22 -35.32
N VAL A 613 -15.23 42.52 -34.10
CA VAL A 613 -16.00 43.35 -33.15
C VAL A 613 -16.13 44.78 -33.65
N GLU A 614 -15.03 45.35 -34.16
CA GLU A 614 -15.02 46.71 -34.73
C GLU A 614 -15.92 46.80 -35.98
N ASP A 615 -15.87 45.82 -36.87
CA ASP A 615 -16.69 45.77 -38.08
C ASP A 615 -18.18 45.64 -37.75
N GLN A 616 -18.53 44.79 -36.77
CA GLN A 616 -19.90 44.67 -36.29
C GLN A 616 -20.42 45.99 -35.71
N LEU A 617 -19.55 46.76 -35.04
CA LEU A 617 -19.91 48.07 -34.51
C LEU A 617 -20.16 49.08 -35.65
N ARG A 618 -19.32 49.09 -36.69
CA ARG A 618 -19.44 49.99 -37.86
C ARG A 618 -20.70 49.73 -38.68
N GLN A 619 -21.05 48.46 -38.92
CA GLN A 619 -22.23 48.07 -39.71
C GLN A 619 -23.56 48.53 -39.10
N ARG A 620 -23.55 48.99 -37.85
CA ARG A 620 -24.73 49.48 -37.14
C ARG A 620 -24.84 51.01 -37.08
N GLY A 621 -23.75 51.72 -37.36
CA GLY A 621 -23.68 53.18 -37.38
C GLY A 621 -23.84 53.81 -38.77
N ALA A 622 -23.85 52.98 -39.82
CA ALA A 622 -24.35 53.31 -41.16
C ALA A 622 -25.83 52.92 -41.24
#